data_AF-A0A7K3UFU1-F1
#
_entry.id   AF-A0A7K3UFU1-F1
#
_cell.length_a   1.000
_cell.length_b   1.000
_cell.length_c   1.000
_cell.angle_alpha   90.00
_cell.angle_beta   90.00
_cell.angle_gamma   90.00
#
_symmetry.space_group_name_H-M   'P 1'
#
loop_
_entity.id
_entity.type
_entity.pdbx_description
1 polymer ?
#
loop_
_entity_poly.entity_id
_entity_poly.type
_entity_poly.pdbx_seq_one_letter_code
_entity_poly.pdbx_strand_id
1 'polypeptide(L)' 'MSDKLFSTRDEPLASEDLDVCRRVHEGLCSELQIDRAGEEAARLGALVIELYRQGVHDENQLRLLVGGKRS' A
#
# COMPACT_ATOMS: atom_id res chain seq x y z
N MET A 1 -18.74 3.75 -26.77
CA MET A 1 -18.15 2.46 -26.36
C MET A 1 -17.81 2.62 -24.90
N SER A 2 -18.30 1.74 -24.04
CA SER A 2 -18.14 1.88 -22.59
C SER A 2 -16.65 1.77 -22.23
N ASP A 3 -16.07 2.84 -21.70
CA ASP A 3 -14.77 2.81 -21.02
C ASP A 3 -14.89 1.82 -19.86
N LYS A 4 -14.53 0.57 -20.13
CA LYS A 4 -14.31 -0.43 -19.09
C LYS A 4 -13.19 0.14 -18.23
N LEU A 5 -13.56 0.69 -17.08
CA LEU A 5 -12.67 0.89 -15.94
C LEU A 5 -12.11 -0.49 -15.60
N PHE A 6 -11.01 -0.87 -16.25
CA PHE A 6 -10.28 -2.07 -15.90
C PHE A 6 -9.77 -1.85 -14.48
N SER A 7 -10.43 -2.50 -13.54
CA SER A 7 -10.05 -2.50 -12.15
C SER A 7 -8.72 -3.24 -12.05
N THR A 8 -7.62 -2.50 -11.89
CA THR A 8 -6.28 -3.04 -11.55
C THR A 8 -6.30 -3.88 -10.28
N ARG A 9 -7.41 -3.86 -9.54
CA ARG A 9 -7.60 -4.63 -8.31
C ARG A 9 -7.41 -6.13 -8.50
N ASP A 10 -7.85 -6.68 -9.62
CA ASP A 10 -7.83 -8.13 -9.84
C ASP A 10 -6.57 -8.59 -10.59
N GLU A 11 -5.69 -7.67 -10.98
CA GLU A 11 -4.40 -8.01 -11.56
C GLU A 11 -3.40 -8.46 -10.48
N PRO A 12 -2.59 -9.51 -10.75
CA PRO A 12 -1.49 -9.88 -9.88
C PRO A 12 -0.49 -8.73 -9.80
N LEU A 13 0.00 -8.45 -8.58
CA LEU A 13 1.12 -7.52 -8.41
C LEU A 13 2.40 -8.12 -9.00
N ALA A 14 3.06 -7.38 -9.87
CA ALA A 14 4.39 -7.70 -10.35
C ALA A 14 5.42 -7.47 -9.22
N SER A 15 6.64 -7.98 -9.43
CA SER A 15 7.72 -7.80 -8.44
C SER A 15 8.01 -6.33 -8.15
N GLU A 16 7.96 -5.48 -9.18
CA GLU A 16 8.18 -4.04 -9.06
C GLU A 16 7.09 -3.34 -8.22
N ASP A 17 5.83 -3.78 -8.35
CA ASP A 17 4.73 -3.29 -7.52
C ASP A 17 4.93 -3.67 -6.04
N LEU A 18 5.37 -4.90 -5.79
CA LEU A 18 5.67 -5.38 -4.44
C LEU A 18 6.86 -4.63 -3.82
N ASP A 19 7.83 -4.21 -4.62
CA ASP A 19 8.95 -3.40 -4.14
C ASP A 19 8.50 -1.99 -3.73
N VAL A 20 7.57 -1.38 -4.47
CA VAL A 20 6.92 -0.12 -4.07
C VAL A 20 6.19 -0.30 -2.75
N CYS A 21 5.33 -1.32 -2.66
CA CYS A 21 4.56 -1.61 -1.44
C CYS A 21 5.48 -1.84 -0.22
N ARG A 22 6.60 -2.56 -0.42
CA ARG A 22 7.60 -2.81 0.62
C ARG A 22 8.25 -1.52 1.11
N ARG A 23 8.74 -0.66 0.21
CA ARG A 23 9.40 0.61 0.60
C ARG A 23 8.47 1.56 1.36
N VAL A 24 7.19 1.59 0.98
CA VAL A 24 6.17 2.34 1.72
C VAL A 24 5.95 1.75 3.11
N HIS A 25 5.76 0.42 3.20
CA HIS A 25 5.54 -0.29 4.45
C HIS A 25 6.70 -0.12 5.43
N GLU A 26 7.93 -0.29 4.97
CA GLU A 26 9.14 -0.14 5.78
C GLU A 26 9.32 1.30 6.28
N GLY A 27 9.08 2.28 5.40
CA GLY A 27 9.10 3.70 5.77
C GLY A 27 8.10 4.01 6.89
N LEU A 28 6.85 3.57 6.73
CA LEU A 28 5.80 3.78 7.73
C LEU A 28 6.11 3.09 9.07
N CYS A 29 6.62 1.85 9.03
CA CYS A 29 7.01 1.16 10.26
C CYS A 29 8.13 1.89 10.98
N SER A 30 9.12 2.41 10.24
CA SER A 30 10.22 3.18 10.81
C SER A 30 9.74 4.53 11.40
N GLU A 31 8.94 5.29 10.64
CA GLU A 31 8.43 6.60 11.05
C GLU A 31 7.53 6.52 12.29
N LEU A 32 6.70 5.47 12.36
CA LEU A 32 5.73 5.27 13.44
C LEU A 32 6.28 4.39 14.58
N GLN A 33 7.55 3.99 14.52
CA GLN A 33 8.21 3.11 15.49
C GLN A 33 7.44 1.79 15.75
N ILE A 34 6.89 1.21 14.69
CA ILE A 34 6.12 -0.04 14.76
C ILE A 34 7.04 -1.23 14.59
N ASP A 35 6.88 -2.23 15.47
CA ASP A 35 7.54 -3.52 15.30
C ASP A 35 7.06 -4.20 14.01
N ARG A 36 8.00 -4.47 13.10
CA ARG A 36 7.73 -5.11 11.80
C ARG A 36 7.23 -6.54 11.92
N ALA A 37 7.46 -7.21 13.05
CA ALA A 37 6.92 -8.55 13.32
C ALA A 37 5.52 -8.52 13.95
N GLY A 38 5.01 -7.35 14.33
CA GLY A 38 3.74 -7.19 15.00
C GLY A 38 2.53 -7.18 14.05
N GLU A 39 1.34 -7.44 14.60
CA GLU A 39 0.09 -7.38 13.84
C GLU A 39 -0.16 -6.01 13.20
N GLU A 40 0.31 -4.95 13.84
CA GLU A 40 0.14 -3.60 13.35
C GLU A 40 0.92 -3.36 12.05
N ALA A 41 2.12 -3.93 11.93
CA ALA A 41 2.86 -3.93 10.68
C ALA A 41 2.14 -4.77 9.62
N ALA A 42 1.57 -5.92 9.97
CA ALA A 42 0.79 -6.73 9.02
C ALA A 42 -0.44 -5.97 8.49
N ARG A 43 -1.16 -5.25 9.35
CA ARG A 43 -2.29 -4.39 8.97
C ARG A 43 -1.88 -3.26 8.03
N LEU A 44 -0.75 -2.60 8.33
CA LEU A 44 -0.18 -1.59 7.45
C LEU A 44 0.13 -2.16 6.05
N GLY A 45 0.77 -3.33 5.99
CA GLY A 45 1.14 -3.98 4.73
C GLY A 45 -0.09 -4.32 3.88
N ALA A 46 -1.13 -4.87 4.51
CA ALA A 46 -2.39 -5.15 3.84
C ALA A 46 -3.05 -3.86 3.29
N LEU A 47 -3.06 -2.78 4.06
CA LEU A 47 -3.64 -1.51 3.62
C LEU A 47 -2.87 -0.87 2.46
N VAL A 48 -1.53 -0.95 2.48
CA VAL A 48 -0.67 -0.48 1.37
C VAL A 48 -1.02 -1.24 0.09
N ILE A 49 -1.09 -2.57 0.16
CA ILE A 49 -1.43 -3.44 -0.99
C ILE A 49 -2.83 -3.13 -1.52
N GLU A 50 -3.82 -2.96 -0.64
CA GLU A 50 -5.19 -2.64 -1.05
C GLU A 50 -5.28 -1.28 -1.75
N LEU A 51 -4.58 -0.26 -1.26
CA LEU A 51 -4.55 1.05 -1.91
C LEU A 51 -3.82 1.01 -3.26
N TYR A 52 -2.73 0.23 -3.34
CA TYR A 52 -2.03 0.02 -4.60
C TYR A 52 -2.95 -0.60 -5.65
N ARG A 53 -3.68 -1.65 -5.27
CA ARG A 53 -4.67 -2.33 -6.11
C ARG A 53 -5.83 -1.43 -6.53
N GLN A 54 -6.12 -0.38 -5.78
CA GLN A 54 -7.11 0.65 -6.13
C GLN A 54 -6.56 1.72 -7.09
N GLY A 55 -5.30 1.61 -7.51
CA GLY A 55 -4.65 2.50 -8.48
C GLY A 55 -3.73 3.57 -7.86
N VAL A 56 -3.45 3.50 -6.56
CA VAL A 56 -2.54 4.45 -5.90
C VAL A 56 -1.10 3.91 -5.98
N HIS A 57 -0.37 4.28 -7.03
CA HIS A 57 0.99 3.77 -7.26
C HIS A 57 2.09 4.73 -6.79
N ASP A 58 1.77 5.98 -6.44
CA ASP A 58 2.74 6.94 -5.91
C ASP A 58 3.05 6.64 -4.43
N GLU A 59 4.33 6.50 -4.10
CA GLU A 59 4.78 6.17 -2.75
C GLU A 59 4.35 7.20 -1.70
N ASN A 60 4.39 8.49 -2.03
CA ASN A 60 4.04 9.55 -1.08
C ASN A 60 2.53 9.58 -0.83
N GLN A 61 1.72 9.39 -1.89
CA GLN A 61 0.27 9.25 -1.75
C GLN A 61 -0.11 8.04 -0.91
N LEU A 62 0.55 6.89 -1.12
CA LEU A 62 0.34 5.71 -0.29
C LEU A 62 0.64 6.00 1.19
N ARG A 63 1.80 6.60 1.49
CA ARG A 63 2.17 6.98 2.87
C ARG A 63 1.13 7.90 3.50
N LEU A 64 0.69 8.94 2.78
CA LEU A 64 -0.31 9.89 3.26
C LEU A 64 -1.67 9.23 3.55
N LEU A 65 -2.16 8.39 2.63
CA LEU A 65 -3.46 7.73 2.77
C LEU A 65 -3.47 6.66 3.87
N VAL A 66 -2.37 5.92 4.00
CA VAL A 66 -2.21 4.92 5.06
C VAL A 66 -2.08 5.59 6.42
N GLY A 67 -1.26 6.63 6.53
CA GLY A 67 -1.10 7.41 7.76
C GLY A 67 -2.40 8.10 8.19
N GLY A 68 -3.16 8.66 7.25
CA GLY A 68 -4.43 9.32 7.51
C GLY A 68 -5.57 8.39 7.93
N LYS A 69 -5.56 7.12 7.51
CA LYS A 69 -6.57 6.10 7.91
C LYS A 69 -6.36 5.54 9.33
N ARG A 70 -5.26 5.88 9.99
CA ARG A 70 -4.98 5.48 11.39
C ARG A 70 -5.56 6.42 12.44
N SER A 71 -6.06 7.60 12.02
CA SER A 71 -6.59 8.62 12.92
C SER A 71 -8.07 8.45 13.25
#